data_AF-A0A9D7PLP5-F1
#
_entry.id   AF-A0A9D7PLP5-F1
#
_cell.length_a   1.000
_cell.length_b   1.000
_cell.length_c   1.000
_cell.angle_alpha   90.00
_cell.angle_beta   90.00
_cell.angle_gamma   90.00
#
_symmetry.space_group_name_H-M   'P 1'
#
loop_
_entity.id
_entity.type
_entity.pdbx_description
1 polymer ?
#
loop_
_entity_poly.entity_id
_entity_poly.type
_entity_poly.pdbx_seq_one_letter_code
_entity_poly.pdbx_strand_id
1 'polypeptide(L)'
;MDILIALPVILMVIFNPSIITMASTLYAETFFMALSILTIRYFHLYFEEIEPLTNAKVRRDFVFKTDIKRVLGLAFFVLALYLSRTVGLLIAGIIFLFFILHKKFVAALAFTSSMILVVMLFVGTKKLVWDIPVFANSQLSGLRNIDFYDASKGQETFTGYLVRLRDNSKLYISNHLLRGLGFIQFNSKKQSEKLVYAIFVVSIFLFLAVFKKNKYIAFAGLYGFGMCILSFIILQVYWNQERYIFPFVPFILIFWIGSIYLLLSQYFNKSAPLRVALTIILPFITLMTYSKQVNFIRLQEGLTGNYFYGQPIEWINYYQSFKFVAQNEYKDKLTAVRKPSLAKIYSGGIDFYGISTTNEATDIDKFY
;
A
#
# COMPACT_ATOMS: atom_id res chain seq x y z
N MET A 1 18.96 9.56 -5.56
CA MET A 1 18.58 8.48 -6.48
C MET A 1 18.89 8.95 -7.89
N ASP A 2 19.52 8.11 -8.72
CA ASP A 2 19.87 8.46 -10.10
C ASP A 2 18.61 8.80 -10.92
N ILE A 3 18.65 9.87 -11.72
CA ILE A 3 17.52 10.29 -12.58
C ILE A 3 17.12 9.20 -13.56
N LEU A 4 18.09 8.36 -13.97
CA LEU A 4 17.86 7.22 -14.85
C LEU A 4 17.00 6.15 -14.18
N ILE A 5 16.97 6.05 -12.85
CA ILE A 5 16.05 5.15 -12.13
C ILE A 5 14.73 5.88 -11.82
N ALA A 6 14.81 7.14 -11.40
CA ALA A 6 13.65 7.89 -10.93
C ALA A 6 12.64 8.21 -12.02
N LEU A 7 13.10 8.75 -13.16
CA LEU A 7 12.22 9.19 -14.24
C LEU A 7 11.36 8.04 -14.80
N PRO A 8 11.92 6.85 -15.09
CA PRO A 8 11.14 5.67 -15.48
C PRO A 8 10.03 5.31 -14.51
N VAL A 9 10.35 5.23 -13.22
CA VAL A 9 9.36 4.89 -12.18
C VAL A 9 8.25 5.95 -12.15
N ILE A 10 8.62 7.23 -12.16
CA ILE A 10 7.67 8.35 -12.15
C ILE A 10 6.72 8.25 -13.35
N LEU A 11 7.25 8.04 -14.56
CA LEU A 11 6.45 7.90 -15.77
C LEU A 11 5.52 6.69 -15.68
N MET A 12 6.02 5.53 -15.25
CA MET A 12 5.18 4.34 -15.10
C MET A 12 4.08 4.51 -14.05
N VAL A 13 4.30 5.32 -13.02
CA VAL A 13 3.31 5.59 -11.96
C VAL A 13 2.26 6.61 -12.43
N ILE A 14 2.69 7.74 -13.02
CA ILE A 14 1.79 8.83 -13.43
C ILE A 14 0.86 8.39 -14.56
N PHE A 15 1.34 7.57 -15.50
CA PHE A 15 0.53 7.11 -16.63
C PHE A 15 -0.19 5.79 -16.38
N ASN A 16 -0.15 5.27 -15.15
CA ASN A 16 -0.81 4.02 -14.81
C ASN A 16 -2.34 4.20 -14.66
N PRO A 17 -3.19 3.55 -15.47
CA PRO A 17 -4.63 3.76 -15.42
C PRO A 17 -5.27 3.41 -14.07
N SER A 18 -4.77 2.37 -13.41
CA SER A 18 -5.25 1.94 -12.10
C SER A 18 -4.88 2.95 -11.01
N ILE A 19 -3.65 3.50 -11.03
CA ILE A 19 -3.23 4.58 -10.10
C ILE A 19 -4.03 5.86 -10.34
N ILE A 20 -4.21 6.26 -11.60
CA ILE A 20 -5.04 7.43 -11.95
C ILE A 20 -6.48 7.24 -11.46
N THR A 21 -7.06 6.04 -11.65
CA THR A 21 -8.43 5.73 -11.19
C THR A 21 -8.54 5.77 -9.67
N MET A 22 -7.54 5.25 -8.95
CA MET A 22 -7.50 5.35 -7.49
C MET A 22 -7.29 6.79 -7.00
N ALA A 23 -6.56 7.61 -7.75
CA ALA A 23 -6.35 9.02 -7.43
C ALA A 23 -7.61 9.87 -7.67
N SER A 24 -8.46 9.49 -8.63
CA SER A 24 -9.70 10.20 -8.96
C SER A 24 -10.92 9.75 -8.16
N THR A 25 -10.74 8.82 -7.22
CA THR A 25 -11.79 8.27 -6.36
C THR A 25 -11.45 8.49 -4.88
N LEU A 26 -12.42 8.27 -3.99
CA LEU A 26 -12.25 8.42 -2.53
C LEU A 26 -11.47 7.25 -1.88
N TYR A 27 -10.57 6.63 -2.63
CA TYR A 27 -9.73 5.53 -2.16
C TYR A 27 -8.53 6.06 -1.36
N ALA A 28 -8.24 5.41 -0.23
CA ALA A 28 -7.12 5.78 0.63
C ALA A 28 -5.76 5.33 0.09
N GLU A 29 -5.75 4.48 -0.94
CA GLU A 29 -4.59 3.89 -1.60
C GLU A 29 -3.52 4.89 -2.02
N THR A 30 -3.93 5.99 -2.65
CA THR A 30 -3.01 7.00 -3.18
C THR A 30 -2.44 7.87 -2.07
N PHE A 31 -3.25 8.22 -1.07
CA PHE A 31 -2.78 8.88 0.15
C PHE A 31 -1.81 7.98 0.93
N PHE A 32 -2.14 6.70 1.10
CA PHE A 32 -1.28 5.69 1.71
C PHE A 32 0.05 5.55 0.95
N MET A 33 0.01 5.51 -0.38
CA MET A 33 1.20 5.44 -1.23
C MET A 33 2.09 6.69 -1.06
N ALA A 34 1.50 7.89 -1.01
CA ALA A 34 2.22 9.14 -0.76
C ALA A 34 2.87 9.15 0.64
N LEU A 35 2.11 8.78 1.68
CA LEU A 35 2.65 8.62 3.04
C LEU A 35 3.75 7.55 3.10
N SER A 36 3.64 6.48 2.32
CA SER A 36 4.67 5.43 2.25
C SER A 36 5.97 5.98 1.69
N ILE A 37 5.90 6.77 0.61
CA ILE A 37 7.07 7.42 0.02
C ILE A 37 7.71 8.39 1.02
N LEU A 38 6.92 9.19 1.74
CA LEU A 38 7.42 10.10 2.76
C LEU A 38 8.07 9.36 3.93
N THR A 39 7.45 8.28 4.40
CA THR A 39 7.97 7.43 5.48
C THR A 39 9.31 6.80 5.09
N ILE A 40 9.39 6.28 3.86
CA ILE A 40 10.59 5.63 3.35
C ILE A 40 11.70 6.65 3.08
N ARG A 41 11.35 7.82 2.54
CA ARG A 41 12.29 8.94 2.42
C ARG A 41 12.81 9.36 3.80
N TYR A 42 11.94 9.53 4.78
CA TYR A 42 12.34 9.86 6.15
C TYR A 42 13.28 8.79 6.74
N PHE A 43 12.92 7.52 6.57
CA PHE A 43 13.76 6.40 6.95
C PHE A 43 15.15 6.50 6.32
N HIS A 44 15.22 6.74 5.01
CA HIS A 44 16.49 6.85 4.30
C HIS A 44 17.31 8.07 4.73
N LEU A 45 16.69 9.25 4.84
CA LEU A 45 17.37 10.48 5.24
C LEU A 45 18.03 10.35 6.63
N TYR A 46 17.36 9.71 7.59
CA TYR A 46 17.85 9.72 8.98
C TYR A 46 18.52 8.43 9.43
N PHE A 47 18.22 7.30 8.78
CA PHE A 47 18.71 5.99 9.18
C PHE A 47 19.53 5.31 8.09
N GLU A 48 19.52 5.87 6.87
CA GLU A 48 20.31 5.38 5.75
C GLU A 48 21.33 6.37 5.18
N GLU A 49 21.27 7.69 5.46
CA GLU A 49 22.34 8.63 5.14
C GLU A 49 23.63 8.25 5.87
N ILE A 50 24.72 7.82 5.21
CA ILE A 50 25.48 8.29 4.03
C ILE A 50 26.61 9.21 4.51
N GLU A 51 27.81 8.78 4.16
CA GLU A 51 29.09 9.46 4.26
C GLU A 51 29.18 10.44 3.09
N PRO A 52 29.05 11.76 3.28
CA PRO A 52 29.40 12.73 2.26
C PRO A 52 30.91 13.01 2.41
N LEU A 53 31.67 12.88 1.33
CA LEU A 53 33.02 13.45 1.17
C LEU A 53 34.21 12.80 1.90
N THR A 54 34.04 11.81 2.77
CA THR A 54 35.18 11.07 3.34
C THR A 54 35.06 9.60 3.00
N ASN A 55 36.02 9.04 2.27
CA ASN A 55 36.09 7.61 1.88
C ASN A 55 36.26 6.65 3.08
N ALA A 56 35.45 6.75 4.13
CA ALA A 56 35.83 6.33 5.47
C ALA A 56 34.89 5.35 6.18
N LYS A 57 33.96 4.62 5.55
CA LYS A 57 33.15 3.53 6.17
C LYS A 57 32.83 3.71 7.68
N VAL A 58 32.41 4.87 8.16
CA VAL A 58 32.06 4.98 9.59
C VAL A 58 30.63 4.50 9.78
N ARG A 59 30.51 3.30 10.32
CA ARG A 59 29.27 2.76 10.89
C ARG A 59 28.88 3.69 12.04
N ARG A 60 28.04 4.70 11.80
CA ARG A 60 27.54 5.56 12.88
C ARG A 60 26.70 4.70 13.81
N ASP A 61 27.22 4.47 15.01
CA ASP A 61 26.46 3.85 16.10
C ASP A 61 25.30 4.75 16.51
N PHE A 62 24.22 4.14 16.99
CA PHE A 62 23.02 4.85 17.41
C PHE A 62 23.34 5.79 18.58
N VAL A 63 23.09 7.09 18.42
CA VAL A 63 23.33 8.09 19.46
C VAL A 63 22.00 8.50 20.06
N PHE A 64 21.70 8.01 21.27
CA PHE A 64 20.39 8.18 21.91
C PHE A 64 19.90 9.64 21.92
N LYS A 65 20.75 10.60 22.32
CA LYS A 65 20.38 12.02 22.42
C LYS A 65 19.87 12.63 21.11
N THR A 66 20.44 12.22 19.97
CA THR A 66 20.07 12.79 18.65
C THR A 66 19.05 11.93 17.92
N ASP A 67 19.19 10.62 18.03
CA ASP A 67 18.47 9.68 17.17
C ASP A 67 17.12 9.28 17.76
N ILE A 68 16.88 9.45 19.07
CA ILE A 68 15.58 9.12 19.67
C ILE A 68 14.44 9.95 19.07
N LYS A 69 14.65 11.24 18.81
CA LYS A 69 13.65 12.11 18.16
C LYS A 69 13.35 11.64 16.74
N ARG A 70 14.37 11.17 16.02
CA ARG A 70 14.22 10.63 14.66
C ARG A 70 13.45 9.32 14.68
N VAL A 71 13.73 8.46 15.66
CA VAL A 71 13.05 7.17 15.79
C VAL A 71 11.59 7.37 16.19
N LEU A 72 11.30 8.32 17.09
CA LEU A 72 9.93 8.72 17.43
C LEU A 72 9.20 9.30 16.20
N GLY A 73 9.87 10.15 15.41
CA GLY A 73 9.33 10.66 14.15
C GLY A 73 8.99 9.53 13.16
N LEU A 74 9.89 8.55 13.00
CA LEU A 74 9.64 7.37 12.17
C LEU A 74 8.45 6.55 12.70
N ALA A 75 8.37 6.32 14.01
CA ALA A 75 7.25 5.61 14.62
C ALA A 75 5.92 6.34 14.41
N PHE A 76 5.92 7.68 14.46
CA PHE A 76 4.76 8.49 14.12
C PHE A 76 4.35 8.35 12.65
N PHE A 77 5.30 8.35 11.70
CA PHE A 77 5.01 8.09 10.29
C PHE A 77 4.37 6.71 10.08
N VAL A 78 4.86 5.69 10.77
CA VAL A 78 4.26 4.34 10.72
C VAL A 78 2.87 4.31 11.33
N LEU A 79 2.63 5.04 12.43
CA LEU A 79 1.29 5.21 12.97
C LEU A 79 0.37 5.90 11.95
N ALA A 80 0.81 6.98 11.29
CA ALA A 80 0.04 7.65 10.25
C ALA A 80 -0.30 6.72 9.08
N LEU A 81 0.63 5.86 8.66
CA LEU A 81 0.37 4.81 7.69
C LEU A 81 -0.73 3.85 8.17
N TYR A 82 -0.63 3.36 9.42
CA TYR A 82 -1.67 2.50 10.01
C TYR A 82 -3.05 3.16 10.05
N LEU A 83 -3.11 4.46 10.39
CA LEU A 83 -4.36 5.22 10.44
C LEU A 83 -4.96 5.44 9.04
N SER A 84 -4.13 5.58 8.01
CA SER A 84 -4.63 5.63 6.63
C SER A 84 -5.11 4.27 6.13
N ARG A 85 -4.36 3.19 6.42
CA ARG A 85 -4.74 1.80 6.16
C ARG A 85 -4.10 0.87 7.17
N THR A 86 -4.88 -0.07 7.70
CA THR A 86 -4.42 -1.02 8.73
C THR A 86 -3.20 -1.85 8.30
N VAL A 87 -3.07 -2.17 7.02
CA VAL A 87 -1.89 -2.84 6.43
C VAL A 87 -0.59 -2.05 6.64
N GLY A 88 -0.69 -0.73 6.83
CA GLY A 88 0.43 0.16 7.08
C GLY A 88 1.26 -0.20 8.30
N LEU A 89 0.68 -0.86 9.31
CA LEU A 89 1.43 -1.32 10.47
C LEU A 89 2.49 -2.38 10.11
N LEU A 90 2.29 -3.13 9.02
CA LEU A 90 3.21 -4.17 8.56
C LEU A 90 4.59 -3.62 8.18
N ILE A 91 4.69 -2.34 7.82
CA ILE A 91 5.98 -1.67 7.56
C ILE A 91 6.89 -1.69 8.80
N ALA A 92 6.33 -1.71 10.01
CA ALA A 92 7.12 -1.79 11.23
C ALA A 92 7.97 -3.07 11.26
N GLY A 93 7.38 -4.20 10.84
CA GLY A 93 8.10 -5.47 10.70
C GLY A 93 9.21 -5.42 9.65
N ILE A 94 8.97 -4.72 8.53
CA ILE A 94 9.94 -4.54 7.44
C ILE A 94 11.12 -3.68 7.89
N ILE A 95 10.86 -2.54 8.55
CA ILE A 95 11.90 -1.64 9.09
C ILE A 95 12.72 -2.38 10.16
N PHE A 96 12.05 -3.08 11.08
CA PHE A 96 12.71 -3.90 12.09
C PHE A 96 13.62 -4.95 11.44
N LEU A 97 13.09 -5.74 10.49
CA LEU A 97 13.86 -6.74 9.76
C LEU A 97 15.06 -6.12 9.06
N PHE A 98 14.90 -4.96 8.41
CA PHE A 98 16.00 -4.28 7.75
C PHE A 98 17.11 -3.87 8.73
N PHE A 99 16.77 -3.36 9.91
CA PHE A 99 17.75 -3.06 10.95
C PHE A 99 18.50 -4.32 11.42
N ILE A 100 17.79 -5.41 11.67
CA ILE A 100 18.39 -6.70 12.06
C ILE A 100 19.33 -7.22 10.97
N LEU A 101 18.89 -7.22 9.71
CA LEU A 101 19.69 -7.67 8.57
C LEU A 101 20.99 -6.85 8.39
N HIS A 102 20.98 -5.58 8.80
CA HIS A 102 22.15 -4.70 8.80
C HIS A 102 22.91 -4.66 10.13
N LYS A 103 22.56 -5.54 11.09
CA LYS A 103 23.14 -5.64 12.43
C LYS A 103 23.03 -4.33 13.24
N LYS A 104 21.97 -3.55 13.03
CA LYS A 104 21.64 -2.31 13.77
C LYS A 104 20.69 -2.60 14.94
N PHE A 105 21.11 -3.45 15.87
CA PHE A 105 20.23 -3.95 16.96
C PHE A 105 19.70 -2.85 17.89
N VAL A 106 20.54 -1.86 18.24
CA VAL A 106 20.12 -0.74 19.09
C VAL A 106 19.04 0.11 18.41
N ALA A 107 19.19 0.38 17.10
CA ALA A 107 18.17 1.09 16.32
C ALA A 107 16.87 0.27 16.22
N ALA A 108 16.97 -1.05 16.06
CA ALA A 108 15.81 -1.95 16.07
C ALA A 108 15.06 -1.88 17.40
N LEU A 109 15.77 -2.00 18.53
CA LEU A 109 15.18 -1.92 19.87
C LEU A 109 14.56 -0.54 20.13
N ALA A 110 15.27 0.54 19.79
CA ALA A 110 14.77 1.90 19.94
C ALA A 110 13.51 2.14 19.09
N PHE A 111 13.48 1.63 17.86
CA PHE A 111 12.32 1.71 16.97
C PHE A 111 11.12 0.95 17.50
N THR A 112 11.31 -0.31 17.90
CA THR A 112 10.23 -1.11 18.49
C THR A 112 9.68 -0.46 19.77
N SER A 113 10.57 0.05 20.63
CA SER A 113 10.16 0.76 21.86
C SER A 113 9.37 2.04 21.55
N SER A 114 9.82 2.80 20.55
CA SER A 114 9.13 4.02 20.10
C SER A 114 7.77 3.72 19.46
N MET A 115 7.67 2.64 18.69
CA MET A 115 6.41 2.14 18.13
C MET A 115 5.42 1.78 19.23
N ILE A 116 5.87 1.01 20.22
CA ILE A 116 5.04 0.63 21.38
C ILE A 116 4.56 1.90 22.11
N LEU A 117 5.46 2.84 22.39
CA LEU A 117 5.12 4.10 23.04
C LEU A 117 4.07 4.90 22.25
N VAL A 118 4.30 5.15 20.95
CA VAL A 118 3.41 5.95 20.10
C VAL A 118 2.03 5.29 19.97
N VAL A 119 1.98 3.96 19.81
CA VAL A 119 0.71 3.22 19.76
C VAL A 119 -0.02 3.26 21.10
N MET A 120 0.69 3.06 22.22
CA MET A 120 0.08 3.16 23.55
C MET A 120 -0.47 4.56 23.84
N LEU A 121 0.25 5.61 23.44
CA LEU A 121 -0.23 6.99 23.57
C LEU A 121 -1.48 7.22 22.73
N PHE A 122 -1.50 6.74 21.49
CA PHE A 122 -2.67 6.87 20.62
C PHE A 122 -3.90 6.14 21.19
N VAL A 123 -3.74 4.88 21.57
CA VAL A 123 -4.83 4.07 22.09
C VAL A 123 -5.28 4.53 23.48
N GLY A 124 -4.33 4.95 24.33
CA GLY A 124 -4.62 5.56 25.63
C GLY A 124 -5.43 6.85 25.48
N THR A 125 -5.06 7.72 24.53
CA THR A 125 -5.85 8.93 24.21
C THR A 125 -7.26 8.56 23.75
N LYS A 126 -7.40 7.52 22.90
CA LYS A 126 -8.71 7.04 22.48
C LYS A 126 -9.61 6.62 23.65
N LYS A 127 -9.04 5.88 24.60
CA LYS A 127 -9.78 5.41 25.78
C LYS A 127 -10.11 6.54 26.75
N LEU A 128 -9.16 7.44 27.01
CA LEU A 128 -9.33 8.52 27.98
C LEU A 128 -10.29 9.62 27.48
N VAL A 129 -10.26 9.95 26.19
CA VAL A 129 -11.05 11.06 25.62
C VAL A 129 -12.42 10.61 25.11
N TRP A 130 -12.51 9.43 24.48
CA TRP A 130 -13.72 8.98 23.80
C TRP A 130 -14.29 7.66 24.35
N ASP A 131 -13.73 7.11 25.42
CA ASP A 131 -14.11 5.83 26.04
C ASP A 131 -14.08 4.60 25.10
N ILE A 132 -13.47 4.75 23.91
CA ILE A 132 -13.42 3.69 22.90
C ILE A 132 -12.52 2.55 23.39
N PRO A 133 -12.96 1.27 23.30
CA PRO A 133 -12.15 0.15 23.76
C PRO A 133 -10.81 0.05 22.99
N VAL A 134 -9.77 -0.27 23.75
CA VAL A 134 -8.35 -0.30 23.33
C VAL A 134 -8.11 -1.19 22.10
N PHE A 135 -8.86 -2.30 21.96
CA PHE A 135 -8.69 -3.29 20.90
C PHE A 135 -9.99 -3.71 20.19
N ALA A 136 -10.99 -2.82 20.07
CA ALA A 136 -12.26 -3.10 19.39
C ALA A 136 -12.16 -3.14 17.83
N ASN A 137 -11.10 -3.70 17.27
CA ASN A 137 -10.93 -3.75 15.81
C ASN A 137 -11.61 -4.99 15.23
N SER A 138 -12.92 -4.90 14.99
CA SER A 138 -13.73 -5.91 14.28
C SER A 138 -13.14 -6.30 12.91
N GLN A 139 -12.43 -5.36 12.27
CA GLN A 139 -11.74 -5.60 11.02
C GLN A 139 -10.59 -6.61 11.15
N LEU A 140 -9.80 -6.56 12.22
CA LEU A 140 -8.68 -7.50 12.41
C LEU A 140 -9.19 -8.89 12.74
N SER A 141 -10.25 -9.00 13.55
CA SER A 141 -10.91 -10.28 13.83
C SER A 141 -11.47 -10.91 12.56
N GLY A 142 -12.12 -10.13 11.67
CA GLY A 142 -12.65 -10.63 10.41
C GLY A 142 -11.58 -11.17 9.45
N LEU A 143 -10.37 -10.61 9.47
CA LEU A 143 -9.27 -11.09 8.62
C LEU A 143 -8.77 -12.48 9.02
N ARG A 144 -8.95 -12.85 10.29
CA ARG A 144 -8.57 -14.17 10.82
C ARG A 144 -9.61 -15.24 10.50
N ASN A 145 -10.83 -14.86 10.11
CA ASN A 145 -11.87 -15.81 9.76
C ASN A 145 -11.58 -16.43 8.38
N ILE A 146 -12.08 -17.66 8.17
CA ILE A 146 -12.11 -18.28 6.83
C ILE A 146 -12.88 -17.38 5.85
N ASP A 147 -13.98 -16.81 6.31
CA ASP A 147 -14.76 -15.81 5.56
C ASP A 147 -14.88 -14.53 6.39
N PHE A 148 -14.44 -13.41 5.81
CA PHE A 148 -14.49 -12.12 6.49
C PHE A 148 -15.91 -11.70 6.88
N TYR A 149 -16.92 -12.06 6.08
CA TYR A 149 -18.30 -11.64 6.30
C TYR A 149 -19.12 -12.66 7.09
N ASP A 150 -18.60 -13.87 7.32
CA ASP A 150 -19.30 -14.96 8.00
C ASP A 150 -18.38 -15.65 9.02
N ALA A 151 -18.51 -15.23 10.28
CA ALA A 151 -17.74 -15.77 11.40
C ALA A 151 -18.11 -17.23 11.75
N SER A 152 -19.27 -17.72 11.30
CA SER A 152 -19.72 -19.10 11.61
C SER A 152 -18.85 -20.16 10.94
N LYS A 153 -18.17 -19.81 9.84
CA LYS A 153 -17.22 -20.68 9.13
C LYS A 153 -15.92 -20.92 9.88
N GLY A 154 -15.73 -20.26 11.03
CA GLY A 154 -14.56 -20.47 11.89
C GLY A 154 -13.33 -19.65 11.49
N GLN A 155 -12.22 -19.92 12.19
CA GLN A 155 -10.93 -19.23 12.01
C GLN A 155 -10.08 -19.94 10.96
N GLU A 156 -9.24 -19.16 10.29
CA GLU A 156 -8.30 -19.66 9.30
C GLU A 156 -7.19 -20.50 9.93
N THR A 157 -6.79 -21.56 9.24
CA THR A 157 -5.71 -22.45 9.67
C THR A 157 -4.36 -21.98 9.13
N PHE A 158 -3.25 -22.46 9.71
CA PHE A 158 -1.91 -22.18 9.18
C PHE A 158 -1.78 -22.56 7.69
N THR A 159 -2.27 -23.74 7.30
CA THR A 159 -2.28 -24.18 5.90
C THR A 159 -3.15 -23.27 5.03
N GLY A 160 -4.29 -22.80 5.55
CA GLY A 160 -5.15 -21.88 4.82
C GLY A 160 -4.48 -20.53 4.56
N TYR A 161 -3.69 -20.00 5.49
CA TYR A 161 -2.85 -18.81 5.25
C TYR A 161 -1.79 -19.03 4.15
N LEU A 162 -1.19 -20.22 4.06
CA LEU A 162 -0.27 -20.55 2.96
C LEU A 162 -1.00 -20.67 1.62
N VAL A 163 -2.21 -21.21 1.62
CA VAL A 163 -3.10 -21.25 0.45
C VAL A 163 -3.45 -19.83 0.01
N ARG A 164 -3.82 -18.94 0.93
CA ARG A 164 -4.05 -17.50 0.65
C ARG A 164 -2.82 -16.86 0.03
N LEU A 165 -1.63 -17.08 0.59
CA LEU A 165 -0.39 -16.54 0.03
C LEU A 165 -0.19 -17.01 -1.42
N ARG A 166 -0.36 -18.30 -1.70
CA ARG A 166 -0.24 -18.85 -3.06
C ARG A 166 -1.28 -18.23 -4.01
N ASP A 167 -2.55 -18.24 -3.61
CA ASP A 167 -3.66 -17.85 -4.47
C ASP A 167 -3.68 -16.34 -4.72
N ASN A 168 -3.41 -15.54 -3.68
CA ASN A 168 -3.19 -14.11 -3.82
C ASN A 168 -1.93 -13.81 -4.64
N SER A 169 -0.84 -14.56 -4.50
CA SER A 169 0.35 -14.34 -5.35
C SER A 169 0.04 -14.59 -6.82
N LYS A 170 -0.72 -15.64 -7.16
CA LYS A 170 -1.22 -15.86 -8.53
C LYS A 170 -2.03 -14.67 -9.00
N LEU A 171 -2.97 -14.22 -8.19
CA LEU A 171 -3.89 -13.15 -8.53
C LEU A 171 -3.19 -11.80 -8.70
N TYR A 172 -2.33 -11.42 -7.77
CA TYR A 172 -1.74 -10.09 -7.74
C TYR A 172 -0.44 -10.00 -8.50
N ILE A 173 0.45 -10.99 -8.42
CA ILE A 173 1.76 -10.93 -9.08
C ILE A 173 1.66 -11.34 -10.56
N SER A 174 0.95 -12.42 -10.89
CA SER A 174 0.89 -12.89 -12.29
C SER A 174 -0.23 -12.26 -13.11
N ASN A 175 -1.19 -11.57 -12.49
CA ASN A 175 -2.26 -10.86 -13.19
C ASN A 175 -2.22 -9.35 -12.93
N HIS A 176 -2.58 -8.87 -11.74
CA HIS A 176 -2.73 -7.42 -11.50
C HIS A 176 -1.45 -6.62 -11.73
N LEU A 177 -0.31 -7.11 -11.23
CA LEU A 177 0.99 -6.47 -11.45
C LEU A 177 1.32 -6.43 -12.94
N LEU A 178 1.17 -7.54 -13.66
CA LEU A 178 1.53 -7.58 -15.09
C LEU A 178 0.58 -6.76 -15.97
N ARG A 179 -0.70 -6.65 -15.61
CA ARG A 179 -1.64 -5.69 -16.22
C ARG A 179 -1.20 -4.26 -15.90
N GLY A 180 -0.89 -4.02 -14.64
CA GLY A 180 -0.34 -2.78 -14.09
C GLY A 180 1.07 -2.41 -14.57
N LEU A 181 1.73 -3.29 -15.31
CA LEU A 181 2.99 -3.01 -16.02
C LEU A 181 2.88 -3.11 -17.56
N GLY A 182 1.72 -3.50 -18.10
CA GLY A 182 1.43 -3.52 -19.54
C GLY A 182 1.91 -4.78 -20.25
N PHE A 183 2.39 -5.78 -19.52
CA PHE A 183 2.85 -7.05 -20.07
C PHE A 183 1.72 -7.97 -20.52
N ILE A 184 0.51 -7.79 -19.98
CA ILE A 184 -0.69 -8.51 -20.40
C ILE A 184 -1.86 -7.55 -20.59
N GLN A 185 -2.83 -7.93 -21.42
CA GLN A 185 -4.01 -7.11 -21.72
C GLN A 185 -4.79 -6.72 -20.46
N PHE A 186 -5.32 -5.50 -20.43
CA PHE A 186 -6.02 -4.96 -19.27
C PHE A 186 -7.27 -5.72 -18.86
N ASN A 187 -7.94 -6.44 -19.76
CA ASN A 187 -9.11 -7.27 -19.42
C ASN A 187 -8.76 -8.75 -19.20
N SER A 188 -7.45 -9.08 -19.20
CA SER A 188 -6.99 -10.46 -19.03
C SER A 188 -7.30 -10.99 -17.64
N LYS A 189 -7.90 -12.19 -17.58
CA LYS A 189 -8.09 -12.97 -16.36
C LYS A 189 -7.03 -14.06 -16.18
N LYS A 190 -6.01 -14.10 -17.05
CA LYS A 190 -4.96 -15.14 -17.01
C LYS A 190 -4.17 -15.05 -15.70
N GLN A 191 -3.95 -16.19 -15.07
CA GLN A 191 -3.13 -16.34 -13.86
C GLN A 191 -2.17 -17.51 -14.08
N SER A 192 -0.95 -17.42 -13.56
CA SER A 192 0.08 -18.44 -13.75
C SER A 192 0.98 -18.56 -12.53
N GLU A 193 0.95 -19.72 -11.88
CA GLU A 193 1.85 -20.05 -10.77
C GLU A 193 3.32 -20.10 -11.21
N LYS A 194 3.58 -20.65 -12.40
CA LYS A 194 4.94 -20.71 -12.97
C LYS A 194 5.55 -19.30 -13.11
N LEU A 195 4.73 -18.34 -13.50
CA LEU A 195 5.15 -16.94 -13.65
C LEU A 195 5.39 -16.27 -12.30
N VAL A 196 4.57 -16.57 -11.29
CA VAL A 196 4.83 -16.13 -9.91
C VAL A 196 6.20 -16.61 -9.43
N TYR A 197 6.49 -17.91 -9.58
CA TYR A 197 7.78 -18.47 -9.16
C TYR A 197 8.95 -17.84 -9.92
N ALA A 198 8.84 -17.65 -11.24
CA ALA A 198 9.88 -16.99 -12.02
C ALA A 198 10.14 -15.56 -11.53
N ILE A 199 9.07 -14.78 -11.26
CA ILE A 199 9.18 -13.41 -10.75
C ILE A 199 9.85 -13.38 -9.37
N PHE A 200 9.48 -14.29 -8.46
CA PHE A 200 10.11 -14.36 -7.15
C PHE A 200 11.57 -14.78 -7.22
N VAL A 201 11.93 -15.77 -8.03
CA VAL A 201 13.32 -16.22 -8.20
C VAL A 201 14.19 -15.07 -8.74
N VAL A 202 13.73 -14.37 -9.78
CA VAL A 202 14.43 -13.19 -10.31
C VAL A 202 14.54 -12.10 -9.26
N SER A 203 13.47 -11.82 -8.51
CA SER A 203 13.48 -10.78 -7.47
C SER A 203 14.43 -11.13 -6.32
N ILE A 204 14.51 -12.40 -5.90
CA ILE A 204 15.46 -12.86 -4.89
C ILE A 204 16.90 -12.70 -5.40
N PHE A 205 17.18 -13.11 -6.64
CA PHE A 205 18.50 -12.94 -7.25
C PHE A 205 18.91 -11.46 -7.28
N LEU A 206 18.03 -10.57 -7.78
CA LEU A 206 18.26 -9.13 -7.81
C LEU A 206 18.50 -8.58 -6.41
N PHE A 207 17.72 -9.00 -5.42
CA PHE A 207 17.84 -8.56 -4.03
C PHE A 207 19.20 -8.93 -3.46
N LEU A 208 19.63 -10.19 -3.59
CA LEU A 208 20.95 -10.64 -3.13
C LEU A 208 22.08 -9.86 -3.80
N ALA A 209 21.91 -9.52 -5.09
CA ALA A 209 22.91 -8.80 -5.85
C ALA A 209 23.09 -7.32 -5.41
N VAL A 210 22.01 -6.66 -4.97
CA VAL A 210 22.05 -5.26 -4.51
C VAL A 210 22.12 -5.09 -3.00
N PHE A 211 21.81 -6.11 -2.21
CA PHE A 211 21.64 -6.03 -0.75
C PHE A 211 22.79 -5.31 -0.03
N LYS A 212 24.03 -5.61 -0.42
CA LYS A 212 25.23 -4.97 0.15
C LYS A 212 25.71 -3.73 -0.63
N LYS A 213 25.23 -3.53 -1.85
CA LYS A 213 25.72 -2.49 -2.79
C LYS A 213 24.91 -1.20 -2.69
N ASN A 214 23.60 -1.31 -2.56
CA ASN A 214 22.70 -0.16 -2.50
C ASN A 214 21.55 -0.47 -1.56
N LYS A 215 21.66 0.07 -0.34
CA LYS A 215 20.68 -0.13 0.73
C LYS A 215 19.30 0.41 0.38
N TYR A 216 19.24 1.49 -0.41
CA TYR A 216 17.99 2.14 -0.78
C TYR A 216 17.17 1.23 -1.70
N ILE A 217 17.82 0.70 -2.73
CA ILE A 217 17.20 -0.24 -3.67
C ILE A 217 16.84 -1.55 -2.96
N ALA A 218 17.73 -2.05 -2.10
CA ALA A 218 17.44 -3.24 -1.30
C ALA A 218 16.22 -3.04 -0.39
N PHE A 219 16.14 -1.91 0.31
CA PHE A 219 15.00 -1.57 1.16
C PHE A 219 13.72 -1.41 0.34
N ALA A 220 13.77 -0.77 -0.84
CA ALA A 220 12.63 -0.68 -1.73
C ALA A 220 12.10 -2.06 -2.15
N GLY A 221 13.00 -3.03 -2.40
CA GLY A 221 12.63 -4.41 -2.68
C GLY A 221 12.01 -5.12 -1.48
N LEU A 222 12.62 -4.96 -0.30
CA LEU A 222 12.11 -5.52 0.95
C LEU A 222 10.73 -4.93 1.30
N TYR A 223 10.54 -3.64 1.09
CA TYR A 223 9.26 -2.97 1.28
C TYR A 223 8.23 -3.43 0.26
N GLY A 224 8.51 -3.32 -1.03
CA GLY A 224 7.57 -3.66 -2.09
C GLY A 224 7.09 -5.12 -2.01
N PHE A 225 8.01 -6.08 -2.00
CA PHE A 225 7.66 -7.50 -1.92
C PHE A 225 7.28 -7.96 -0.52
N GLY A 226 7.90 -7.41 0.53
CA GLY A 226 7.52 -7.74 1.91
C GLY A 226 6.10 -7.31 2.23
N MET A 227 5.70 -6.10 1.83
CA MET A 227 4.31 -5.65 1.98
C MET A 227 3.35 -6.52 1.16
N CYS A 228 3.73 -6.94 -0.06
CA CYS A 228 2.92 -7.88 -0.85
C CYS A 228 2.73 -9.21 -0.12
N ILE A 229 3.81 -9.87 0.31
CA ILE A 229 3.75 -11.16 1.01
C ILE A 229 2.89 -11.06 2.27
N LEU A 230 3.16 -10.07 3.13
CA LEU A 230 2.42 -9.87 4.38
C LEU A 230 0.93 -9.58 4.11
N SER A 231 0.63 -8.80 3.07
CA SER A 231 -0.76 -8.54 2.67
C SER A 231 -1.44 -9.80 2.11
N PHE A 232 -0.76 -10.58 1.28
CA PHE A 232 -1.32 -11.76 0.61
C PHE A 232 -1.59 -12.93 1.54
N ILE A 233 -0.89 -13.00 2.67
CA ILE A 233 -1.23 -13.93 3.75
C ILE A 233 -2.59 -13.55 4.35
N ILE A 234 -2.82 -12.27 4.60
CA ILE A 234 -3.97 -11.78 5.38
C ILE A 234 -5.22 -11.59 4.50
N LEU A 235 -5.04 -11.21 3.24
CA LEU A 235 -6.13 -10.84 2.34
C LEU A 235 -7.00 -12.03 1.94
N GLN A 236 -8.32 -11.83 1.90
CA GLN A 236 -9.25 -12.80 1.34
C GLN A 236 -9.11 -12.86 -0.19
N VAL A 237 -9.01 -14.07 -0.75
CA VAL A 237 -8.76 -14.29 -2.20
C VAL A 237 -9.86 -13.70 -3.07
N TYR A 238 -11.11 -13.70 -2.59
CA TYR A 238 -12.25 -13.17 -3.33
C TYR A 238 -12.29 -11.63 -3.39
N TRP A 239 -11.48 -10.91 -2.61
CA TRP A 239 -11.31 -9.46 -2.73
C TRP A 239 -10.42 -9.07 -3.91
N ASN A 240 -10.66 -9.68 -5.07
CA ASN A 240 -9.87 -9.57 -6.29
C ASN A 240 -9.89 -8.15 -6.89
N GLN A 241 -9.10 -7.23 -6.34
CA GLN A 241 -9.06 -5.83 -6.74
C GLN A 241 -7.63 -5.33 -6.82
N GLU A 242 -7.28 -4.71 -7.95
CA GLU A 242 -5.94 -4.19 -8.22
C GLU A 242 -5.40 -3.28 -7.10
N ARG A 243 -6.27 -2.53 -6.41
CA ARG A 243 -5.94 -1.59 -5.34
C ARG A 243 -5.11 -2.14 -4.18
N TYR A 244 -5.04 -3.47 -4.00
CA TYR A 244 -4.28 -4.11 -2.93
C TYR A 244 -2.78 -4.29 -3.22
N ILE A 245 -2.35 -4.22 -4.49
CA ILE A 245 -0.92 -4.31 -4.86
C ILE A 245 -0.34 -2.96 -5.32
N PHE A 246 -1.15 -2.12 -5.95
CA PHE A 246 -0.67 -0.90 -6.60
C PHE A 246 -0.01 0.13 -5.68
N PRO A 247 -0.39 0.29 -4.39
CA PRO A 247 0.36 1.15 -3.48
C PRO A 247 1.84 0.74 -3.30
N PHE A 248 2.19 -0.50 -3.61
CA PHE A 248 3.54 -1.05 -3.48
C PHE A 248 4.31 -1.06 -4.82
N VAL A 249 3.62 -0.87 -5.94
CA VAL A 249 4.21 -0.89 -7.30
C VAL A 249 5.36 0.10 -7.48
N PRO A 250 5.30 1.36 -7.00
CA PRO A 250 6.44 2.27 -7.13
C PRO A 250 7.73 1.70 -6.54
N PHE A 251 7.65 0.97 -5.44
CA PHE A 251 8.79 0.39 -4.75
C PHE A 251 9.30 -0.87 -5.43
N ILE A 252 8.39 -1.70 -5.96
CA ILE A 252 8.74 -2.84 -6.83
C ILE A 252 9.50 -2.34 -8.06
N LEU A 253 9.03 -1.24 -8.68
CA LEU A 253 9.67 -0.63 -9.83
C LEU A 253 11.04 -0.03 -9.51
N ILE A 254 11.15 0.74 -8.42
CA ILE A 254 12.46 1.24 -7.92
C ILE A 254 13.43 0.08 -7.73
N PHE A 255 12.95 -1.01 -7.13
CA PHE A 255 13.77 -2.19 -6.87
C PHE A 255 14.22 -2.87 -8.16
N TRP A 256 13.31 -3.22 -9.07
CA TRP A 256 13.64 -3.91 -10.31
C TRP A 256 14.50 -3.04 -11.23
N ILE A 257 14.05 -1.83 -11.54
CA ILE A 257 14.77 -0.90 -12.43
C ILE A 257 16.12 -0.55 -11.83
N GLY A 258 16.16 -0.22 -10.53
CA GLY A 258 17.40 0.13 -9.84
C GLY A 258 18.40 -1.03 -9.76
N SER A 259 17.92 -2.25 -9.51
CA SER A 259 18.79 -3.43 -9.44
C SER A 259 19.35 -3.81 -10.80
N ILE A 260 18.52 -3.80 -11.84
CA ILE A 260 18.96 -4.05 -13.22
C ILE A 260 19.98 -2.98 -13.64
N TYR A 261 19.68 -1.70 -13.37
CA TYR A 261 20.59 -0.59 -13.67
C TYR A 261 21.96 -0.77 -13.01
N LEU A 262 21.99 -1.06 -11.70
CA LEU A 262 23.23 -1.30 -10.97
C LEU A 262 24.03 -2.47 -11.53
N LEU A 263 23.38 -3.59 -11.84
CA LEU A 263 24.07 -4.75 -12.39
C LEU A 263 24.66 -4.45 -13.77
N LEU A 264 23.87 -3.84 -14.65
CA LEU A 264 24.34 -3.47 -15.99
C LEU A 264 25.47 -2.45 -15.94
N SER A 265 25.44 -1.49 -15.02
CA SER A 265 26.52 -0.49 -14.86
C SER A 265 27.87 -1.12 -14.52
N GLN A 266 27.88 -2.27 -13.81
CA GLN A 266 29.10 -2.97 -13.44
C GLN A 266 29.74 -3.75 -14.60
N TYR A 267 28.92 -4.35 -15.46
CA TYR A 267 29.41 -5.16 -16.58
C TYR A 267 29.58 -4.37 -17.88
N PHE A 268 28.77 -3.33 -18.08
CA PHE A 268 28.73 -2.57 -19.32
C PHE A 268 29.00 -1.10 -19.06
N ASN A 269 30.23 -0.80 -18.66
CA ASN A 269 30.64 0.57 -18.33
C ASN A 269 30.50 1.53 -19.54
N LYS A 270 30.59 1.01 -20.78
CA LYS A 270 30.60 1.78 -22.05
C LYS A 270 29.29 1.82 -22.86
N SER A 271 28.25 1.02 -22.60
CA SER A 271 27.01 1.05 -23.40
C SER A 271 25.90 1.89 -22.74
N ALA A 272 26.09 3.21 -22.75
CA ALA A 272 25.03 4.17 -22.46
C ALA A 272 23.69 3.87 -23.19
N PRO A 273 23.67 3.37 -24.44
CA PRO A 273 22.42 3.09 -25.14
C PRO A 273 21.59 1.96 -24.52
N LEU A 274 22.22 0.88 -24.04
CA LEU A 274 21.49 -0.26 -23.45
C LEU A 274 20.89 0.12 -22.08
N ARG A 275 21.63 0.91 -21.31
CA ARG A 275 21.13 1.49 -20.05
C ARG A 275 19.92 2.37 -20.34
N VAL A 276 20.07 3.36 -21.22
CA VAL A 276 18.99 4.26 -21.64
C VAL A 276 17.79 3.49 -22.20
N ALA A 277 18.02 2.46 -23.03
CA ALA A 277 16.96 1.62 -23.58
C ALA A 277 16.15 0.90 -22.50
N LEU A 278 16.80 0.18 -21.59
CA LEU A 278 16.09 -0.59 -20.57
C LEU A 278 15.46 0.29 -19.49
N THR A 279 16.05 1.46 -19.21
CA THR A 279 15.46 2.40 -18.25
C THR A 279 14.35 3.25 -18.87
N ILE A 280 14.42 3.70 -20.12
CA ILE A 280 13.45 4.66 -20.69
C ILE A 280 12.48 4.01 -21.69
N ILE A 281 12.92 3.07 -22.54
CA ILE A 281 12.06 2.49 -23.59
C ILE A 281 11.01 1.57 -22.98
N LEU A 282 11.36 0.78 -21.95
CA LEU A 282 10.43 -0.16 -21.33
C LEU A 282 9.21 0.58 -20.70
N PRO A 283 9.40 1.63 -19.88
CA PRO A 283 8.31 2.50 -19.44
C PRO A 283 7.51 3.12 -20.59
N PHE A 284 8.18 3.51 -21.68
CA PHE A 284 7.53 4.18 -22.81
C PHE A 284 6.61 3.24 -23.58
N ILE A 285 7.01 1.98 -23.77
CA ILE A 285 6.15 0.92 -24.36
C ILE A 285 4.94 0.66 -23.46
N THR A 286 5.16 0.56 -22.15
CA THR A 286 4.07 0.43 -21.17
C THR A 286 3.12 1.64 -21.23
N LEU A 287 3.65 2.86 -21.34
CA LEU A 287 2.88 4.10 -21.45
C LEU A 287 2.04 4.18 -22.73
N MET A 288 2.59 3.74 -23.88
CA MET A 288 1.82 3.64 -25.13
C MET A 288 0.66 2.63 -25.04
N THR A 289 0.81 1.61 -24.20
CA THR A 289 -0.26 0.64 -23.92
C THR A 289 -1.36 1.26 -23.06
N TYR A 290 -0.99 2.15 -22.13
CA TYR A 290 -1.91 2.80 -21.19
C TYR A 290 -2.63 4.03 -21.70
N SER A 291 -1.99 4.86 -22.53
CA SER A 291 -2.61 6.08 -23.06
C SER A 291 -3.92 5.78 -23.79
N LYS A 292 -4.05 4.58 -24.36
CA LYS A 292 -5.28 4.10 -25.02
C LYS A 292 -6.43 3.74 -24.07
N GLN A 293 -6.17 3.65 -22.77
CA GLN A 293 -7.13 3.21 -21.75
C GLN A 293 -7.50 4.28 -20.73
N VAL A 294 -6.74 5.38 -20.67
CA VAL A 294 -7.07 6.51 -19.80
C VAL A 294 -8.22 7.31 -20.41
N ASN A 295 -9.34 7.38 -19.68
CA ASN A 295 -10.45 8.26 -20.04
C ASN A 295 -10.18 9.67 -19.51
N PHE A 296 -9.47 10.49 -20.32
CA PHE A 296 -9.14 11.87 -19.96
C PHE A 296 -10.36 12.75 -19.71
N ILE A 297 -11.47 12.50 -20.41
CA ILE A 297 -12.72 13.25 -20.22
C ILE A 297 -13.26 13.01 -18.82
N ARG A 298 -13.30 11.75 -18.37
CA ARG A 298 -13.74 11.41 -17.01
C ARG A 298 -12.85 12.04 -15.94
N LEU A 299 -11.53 12.12 -16.18
CA LEU A 299 -10.61 12.80 -15.27
C LEU A 299 -10.93 14.30 -15.17
N GLN A 300 -11.13 14.95 -16.31
CA GLN A 300 -11.47 16.37 -16.38
C GLN A 300 -12.79 16.67 -15.67
N GLU A 301 -13.83 15.88 -15.93
CA GLU A 301 -15.14 16.01 -15.29
C GLU A 301 -15.07 15.80 -13.77
N GLY A 302 -14.23 14.87 -13.30
CA GLY A 302 -13.99 14.70 -11.87
C GLY A 302 -13.34 15.93 -11.23
N LEU A 303 -12.38 16.57 -11.91
CA LEU A 303 -11.69 17.77 -11.44
C LEU A 303 -12.58 19.01 -11.43
N THR A 304 -13.56 19.10 -12.34
CA THR A 304 -14.55 20.19 -12.36
C THR A 304 -15.70 19.99 -11.36
N GLY A 305 -15.69 18.88 -10.60
CA GLY A 305 -16.68 18.58 -9.57
C GLY A 305 -17.87 17.74 -10.05
N ASN A 306 -17.87 17.24 -11.28
CA ASN A 306 -18.88 16.32 -11.79
C ASN A 306 -18.58 14.87 -11.38
N TYR A 307 -18.77 14.57 -10.10
CA TYR A 307 -18.44 13.27 -9.51
C TYR A 307 -19.22 12.07 -10.09
N PHE A 308 -20.33 12.32 -10.81
CA PHE A 308 -21.19 11.29 -11.39
C PHE A 308 -20.85 10.97 -12.84
N TYR A 309 -19.95 11.73 -13.48
CA TYR A 309 -19.62 11.50 -14.88
C TYR A 309 -19.03 10.11 -15.12
N GLY A 310 -19.64 9.37 -16.06
CA GLY A 310 -19.23 8.01 -16.41
C GLY A 310 -19.48 6.96 -15.32
N GLN A 311 -20.29 7.27 -14.30
CA GLN A 311 -20.73 6.29 -13.31
C GLN A 311 -21.98 5.54 -13.80
N PRO A 312 -22.13 4.25 -13.49
CA PRO A 312 -23.38 3.52 -13.70
C PRO A 312 -24.55 4.16 -12.94
N ILE A 313 -25.76 4.04 -13.49
CA ILE A 313 -26.97 4.66 -12.91
C ILE A 313 -27.24 4.17 -11.48
N GLU A 314 -26.89 2.93 -11.17
CA GLU A 314 -27.04 2.33 -9.84
C GLU A 314 -26.19 3.08 -8.81
N TRP A 315 -24.97 3.46 -9.18
CA TRP A 315 -24.10 4.26 -8.32
C TRP A 315 -24.64 5.68 -8.15
N ILE A 316 -25.13 6.29 -9.24
CA ILE A 316 -25.74 7.62 -9.18
C ILE A 316 -26.95 7.61 -8.23
N ASN A 317 -27.85 6.66 -8.39
CA ASN A 317 -29.03 6.48 -7.54
C ASN A 317 -28.64 6.21 -6.08
N TYR A 318 -27.61 5.39 -5.87
CA TYR A 318 -27.09 5.11 -4.53
C TYR A 318 -26.58 6.38 -3.85
N TYR A 319 -25.80 7.21 -4.53
CA TYR A 319 -25.32 8.49 -3.98
C TYR A 319 -26.44 9.52 -3.80
N GLN A 320 -27.42 9.54 -4.70
CA GLN A 320 -28.60 10.39 -4.57
C GLN A 320 -29.45 10.00 -3.35
N SER A 321 -29.51 8.71 -3.00
CA SER A 321 -30.22 8.27 -1.79
C SER A 321 -29.63 8.89 -0.51
N PHE A 322 -28.31 9.08 -0.44
CA PHE A 322 -27.67 9.76 0.70
C PHE A 322 -28.07 11.23 0.79
N LYS A 323 -28.18 11.92 -0.34
CA LYS A 323 -28.66 13.31 -0.38
C LYS A 323 -30.13 13.41 0.00
N PHE A 324 -30.94 12.46 -0.45
CA PHE A 324 -32.35 12.39 -0.08
C PHE A 324 -32.50 12.19 1.42
N VAL A 325 -31.81 11.21 2.01
CA VAL A 325 -31.77 10.98 3.45
C VAL A 325 -31.34 12.25 4.19
N ALA A 326 -30.29 12.92 3.72
CA ALA A 326 -29.79 14.14 4.33
C ALA A 326 -30.78 15.32 4.34
N GLN A 327 -31.67 15.37 3.35
CA GLN A 327 -32.66 16.44 3.21
C GLN A 327 -33.99 16.11 3.93
N ASN A 328 -34.28 14.83 4.16
CA ASN A 328 -35.63 14.39 4.56
C ASN A 328 -35.67 13.62 5.90
N GLU A 329 -34.54 13.14 6.43
CA GLU A 329 -34.56 12.46 7.72
C GLU A 329 -34.54 13.42 8.92
N TYR A 330 -35.20 12.99 9.99
CA TYR A 330 -35.22 13.66 11.28
C TYR A 330 -33.81 13.64 11.88
N LYS A 331 -33.34 14.80 12.38
CA LYS A 331 -31.99 14.99 12.96
C LYS A 331 -31.66 14.03 14.13
N ASP A 332 -32.67 13.33 14.62
CA ASP A 332 -32.62 12.51 15.83
C ASP A 332 -32.52 11.00 15.52
N LYS A 333 -32.48 10.59 14.23
CA LYS A 333 -32.36 9.19 13.80
C LYS A 333 -31.06 8.96 13.02
N LEU A 334 -30.41 7.81 13.27
CA LEU A 334 -29.23 7.38 12.52
C LEU A 334 -29.64 6.43 11.39
N THR A 335 -29.35 6.80 10.16
CA THR A 335 -29.57 5.92 9.00
C THR A 335 -28.47 4.87 8.92
N ALA A 336 -28.84 3.60 8.87
CA ALA A 336 -27.90 2.51 8.71
C ALA A 336 -27.53 2.29 7.22
N VAL A 337 -26.23 2.18 6.93
CA VAL A 337 -25.73 2.08 5.57
C VAL A 337 -24.45 1.25 5.48
N ARG A 338 -24.23 0.66 4.31
CA ARG A 338 -22.92 0.15 3.92
C ARG A 338 -22.02 1.33 3.56
N LYS A 339 -20.78 1.35 4.08
CA LYS A 339 -19.78 2.40 3.81
C LYS A 339 -20.21 3.80 4.33
N PRO A 340 -20.38 3.96 5.66
CA PRO A 340 -20.88 5.20 6.26
C PRO A 340 -19.99 6.42 5.95
N SER A 341 -18.67 6.24 5.82
CA SER A 341 -17.76 7.34 5.45
C SER A 341 -18.04 7.91 4.06
N LEU A 342 -18.47 7.05 3.12
CA LEU A 342 -18.86 7.48 1.78
C LEU A 342 -20.17 8.27 1.82
N ALA A 343 -21.15 7.76 2.56
CA ALA A 343 -22.43 8.41 2.77
C ALA A 343 -22.26 9.79 3.44
N LYS A 344 -21.39 9.90 4.45
CA LYS A 344 -21.07 11.17 5.11
C LYS A 344 -20.53 12.23 4.16
N ILE A 345 -19.64 11.86 3.23
CA ILE A 345 -19.09 12.80 2.25
C ILE A 345 -20.19 13.30 1.30
N TYR A 346 -20.98 12.39 0.74
CA TYR A 346 -21.98 12.73 -0.28
C TYR A 346 -23.29 13.33 0.28
N SER A 347 -23.56 13.16 1.57
CA SER A 347 -24.68 13.77 2.30
C SER A 347 -24.40 15.19 2.79
N GLY A 348 -23.16 15.69 2.68
CA GLY A 348 -22.79 16.99 3.23
C GLY A 348 -22.43 16.96 4.72
N GLY A 349 -22.07 15.80 5.26
CA GLY A 349 -21.47 15.67 6.59
C GLY A 349 -22.33 14.99 7.66
N ILE A 350 -23.50 14.45 7.30
CA ILE A 350 -24.37 13.72 8.24
C ILE A 350 -23.76 12.37 8.59
N ASP A 351 -23.89 11.97 9.85
CA ASP A 351 -23.39 10.69 10.33
C ASP A 351 -24.35 9.56 9.99
N PHE A 352 -23.78 8.47 9.48
CA PHE A 352 -24.50 7.24 9.16
C PHE A 352 -23.97 6.10 10.03
N TYR A 353 -24.85 5.20 10.43
CA TYR A 353 -24.44 3.98 11.11
C TYR A 353 -23.90 2.96 10.11
N GLY A 354 -22.71 2.40 10.39
CA GLY A 354 -22.06 1.46 9.49
C GLY A 354 -22.50 0.03 9.73
N ILE A 355 -23.15 -0.59 8.74
CA ILE A 355 -23.38 -2.04 8.71
C ILE A 355 -22.18 -2.69 8.01
N SER A 356 -21.61 -3.74 8.59
CA SER A 356 -20.36 -4.38 8.15
C SER A 356 -20.45 -5.89 7.89
N THR A 357 -21.34 -6.59 8.58
CA THR A 357 -21.56 -8.05 8.46
C THR A 357 -23.02 -8.39 8.12
N THR A 358 -23.28 -9.62 7.69
CA THR A 358 -24.65 -10.14 7.46
C THR A 358 -25.46 -10.18 8.74
N ASN A 359 -24.84 -10.55 9.87
CA ASN A 359 -25.50 -10.59 11.17
C ASN A 359 -25.95 -9.19 11.64
N GLU A 360 -25.14 -8.16 11.39
CA GLU A 360 -25.51 -6.76 11.68
C GLU A 360 -26.67 -6.25 10.81
N ALA A 361 -26.93 -6.87 9.64
CA ALA A 361 -28.03 -6.51 8.76
C ALA A 361 -29.36 -7.18 9.18
N THR A 362 -29.30 -8.28 9.93
CA THR A 362 -30.48 -9.03 10.40
C THR A 362 -30.88 -8.71 11.84
N ASP A 363 -29.99 -8.08 12.62
CA ASP A 363 -30.19 -7.73 14.03
C ASP A 363 -30.81 -6.31 14.15
N ILE A 364 -31.95 -6.09 13.48
CA ILE A 364 -32.66 -4.80 13.40
C ILE A 364 -33.08 -4.29 14.79
N ASP A 365 -33.23 -5.18 15.77
CA ASP A 365 -33.66 -4.86 17.13
C ASP A 365 -32.58 -4.16 17.98
N LYS A 366 -31.33 -4.08 17.51
CA LYS A 366 -30.27 -3.28 18.16
C LYS A 366 -30.23 -1.82 17.73
N PHE A 367 -31.13 -1.41 16.84
CA PHE A 367 -31.21 -0.06 16.29
C PHE A 367 -32.29 0.81 16.95
N TYR A 368 -32.93 0.32 18.03
CA TYR A 368 -33.92 1.04 18.83
C TYR A 368 -33.44 1.25 20.27
#